data_AF-A0AAW8AM68-F1
#
_entry.id   AF-A0AAW8AM68-F1
#
_cell.length_a   1.000
_cell.length_b   1.000
_cell.length_c   1.000
_cell.angle_alpha   90.00
_cell.angle_beta   90.00
_cell.angle_gamma   90.00
#
_symmetry.space_group_name_H-M   'P 1'
#
loop_
_entity.id
_entity.type
_entity.pdbx_description
1 polymer ?
#
loop_
_entity_poly.entity_id
_entity_poly.type
_entity_poly.pdbx_seq_one_letter_code
_entity_poly.pdbx_strand_id
1 'polypeptide(L)' 'SLVETAKVNGQEPYTWLRHVLEQLPHAQSVTDYEALLPWNCSPEIRR' A
#
# COMPACT_ATOMS: atom_id res chain seq x y z
N SER A 1 10.29 -9.49 2.28
CA SER A 1 8.96 -9.57 1.63
C SER A 1 8.25 -8.24 1.82
N LEU A 2 7.50 -7.74 0.84
CA LEU A 2 6.76 -6.46 0.96
C LEU A 2 5.80 -6.45 2.14
N VAL A 3 5.19 -7.60 2.45
CA VAL A 3 4.29 -7.78 3.60
C VAL A 3 5.03 -7.56 4.93
N GLU A 4 6.26 -8.06 5.05
CA GLU A 4 7.11 -7.84 6.23
C GLU A 4 7.57 -6.38 6.30
N THR A 5 7.84 -5.75 5.16
CA THR A 5 8.16 -4.32 5.08
C THR A 5 6.97 -3.45 5.51
N ALA A 6 5.73 -3.81 5.15
CA ALA A 6 4.52 -3.13 5.63
C ALA A 6 4.41 -3.17 7.15
N LYS A 7 4.66 -4.35 7.77
CA LYS A 7 4.68 -4.51 9.23
C LYS A 7 5.70 -3.58 9.90
N VAL A 8 6.92 -3.54 9.37
CA VAL A 8 8.01 -2.70 9.92
C VAL A 8 7.72 -1.21 9.75
N ASN A 9 6.97 -0.82 8.71
CA ASN A 9 6.46 0.55 8.53
C ASN A 9 5.22 0.88 9.37
N GLY A 10 4.82 0.00 10.30
CA GLY A 10 3.67 0.23 11.18
C GLY A 10 2.31 0.04 10.51
N GLN A 11 2.28 -0.54 9.30
CA GLN A 11 1.04 -0.86 8.62
C GLN A 11 0.55 -2.25 8.99
N GLU A 12 -0.76 -2.37 9.12
CA GLU A 12 -1.40 -3.68 9.25
C GLU A 12 -1.33 -4.40 7.88
N PRO A 13 -0.73 -5.61 7.79
CA PRO A 13 -0.45 -6.28 6.54
C PRO A 13 -1.67 -6.49 5.64
N TYR A 14 -2.78 -6.92 6.23
CA TYR A 14 -3.99 -7.23 5.47
C TYR A 14 -4.65 -5.95 4.92
N THR A 15 -4.59 -4.87 5.70
CA THR A 15 -5.09 -3.55 5.34
C THR A 15 -4.29 -2.94 4.20
N TRP A 16 -2.96 -2.97 4.27
CA TRP A 16 -2.11 -2.56 3.17
C TRP A 16 -2.35 -3.42 1.92
N LEU A 17 -2.39 -4.76 2.07
CA LEU A 17 -2.58 -5.66 0.93
C LEU A 17 -3.92 -5.45 0.22
N ARG A 18 -5.01 -5.26 0.98
CA ARG A 18 -6.32 -4.94 0.41
C ARG A 18 -6.25 -3.65 -0.40
N HIS A 19 -5.66 -2.59 0.17
CA HIS A 19 -5.53 -1.30 -0.51
C HIS A 19 -4.75 -1.43 -1.83
N VAL A 20 -3.62 -2.15 -1.82
CA VAL A 20 -2.85 -2.40 -3.03
C VAL A 20 -3.68 -3.11 -4.09
N LEU A 21 -4.43 -4.15 -3.72
CA LEU A 21 -5.26 -4.93 -4.66
C LEU A 21 -6.44 -4.12 -5.21
N GLU A 22 -7.03 -3.22 -4.41
CA GLU A 22 -8.11 -2.33 -4.84
C GLU A 22 -7.61 -1.25 -5.81
N GLN A 23 -6.40 -0.73 -5.60
CA GLN A 23 -5.83 0.35 -6.42
C GLN A 23 -5.03 -0.16 -7.64
N LEU A 24 -4.58 -1.42 -7.63
CA LEU A 24 -3.82 -2.03 -8.72
C LEU A 24 -4.46 -1.87 -10.11
N PRO A 25 -5.79 -2.06 -10.27
CA PRO A 25 -6.45 -1.90 -11.57
C PRO A 25 -6.49 -0.44 -12.06
N HIS A 26 -6.32 0.52 -11.15
CA HIS A 26 -6.37 1.95 -11.44
C HIS A 26 -4.99 2.56 -11.70
N ALA A 27 -3.91 1.90 -11.26
CA ALA A 27 -2.54 2.32 -11.47
C ALA A 27 -2.17 2.25 -12.96
N GLN A 28 -1.77 3.38 -13.54
CA GLN A 28 -1.42 3.51 -14.96
C GLN A 28 0.00 4.05 -15.18
N SER A 29 0.63 4.55 -14.12
CA SER A 29 1.97 5.12 -14.15
C SER A 29 2.88 4.52 -13.10
N VAL A 30 4.19 4.65 -13.30
CA VAL A 30 5.21 4.24 -12.32
C VAL A 30 4.95 4.91 -10.97
N THR A 31 4.56 6.18 -10.99
CA THR A 31 4.21 6.95 -9.79
C THR A 31 3.03 6.33 -9.02
N ASP A 32 2.03 5.81 -9.72
CA ASP A 32 0.88 5.14 -9.06
C ASP A 32 1.34 3.87 -8.35
N TYR A 33 2.22 3.07 -8.99
CA TYR A 33 2.79 1.89 -8.35
C TYR A 33 3.69 2.25 -7.16
N GLU A 34 4.47 3.32 -7.26
CA GLU A 34 5.30 3.81 -6.16
C GLU A 34 4.44 4.25 -4.97
N ALA A 35 3.28 4.85 -5.21
CA ALA A 35 2.35 5.23 -4.14
C ALA A 35 1.80 4.03 -3.36
N LEU A 36 1.70 2.86 -3.99
CA LEU A 36 1.24 1.61 -3.38
C LEU A 36 2.30 0.90 -2.51
N LEU A 37 3.54 1.39 -2.51
CA LEU A 37 4.62 0.78 -1.75
C LEU A 37 4.41 0.95 -0.24
N PRO A 38 4.85 -0.03 0.58
CA PRO A 38 4.56 -0.04 2.02
C PRO A 38 5.11 1.15 2.82
N TRP A 39 6.07 1.90 2.28
CA TRP A 39 6.60 3.12 2.90
C TRP A 39 5.95 4.41 2.39
N ASN A 40 5.14 4.33 1.33
CA ASN A 40 4.45 5.46 0.73
C ASN A 40 2.94 5.46 1.05
N CYS A 41 2.35 4.28 1.30
CA CYS A 41 1.00 4.17 1.82
C CYS A 41 0.92 4.83 3.21
N SER A 42 0.27 5.99 3.32
CA SER A 42 -0.07 6.53 4.64
C SER A 42 -1.34 5.83 5.13
N PRO A 43 -1.36 5.22 6.33
CA PRO A 43 -2.55 4.56 6.87
C PRO A 43 -3.65 5.56 7.29
N GLU A 44 -3.69 6.76 6.71
CA GLU A 44 -4.89 7.60 6.75
C GLU A 44 -5.97 6.97 5.86
N ILE A 45 -6.48 5.83 6.31
CA ILE A 45 -7.84 5.39 6.00
C ILE A 45 -8.75 6.38 6.73
N ARG A 46 -8.89 7.59 6.17
CA ARG A 46 -9.95 8.49 6.56
C ARG A 46 -11.25 8.01 5.91
N ARG A 47 -12.01 7.29 6.73
CA ARG A 47 -13.46 7.04 6.71
C ARG A 47 -14.05 6.30 5.51
#